data_AF-A0A9X5UA40-F1
#
_entry.id   AF-A0A9X5UA40-F1
#
_cell.length_a   1.000
_cell.length_b   1.000
_cell.length_c   1.000
_cell.angle_alpha   90.00
_cell.angle_beta   90.00
_cell.angle_gamma   90.00
#
_symmetry.space_group_name_H-M   'P 1'
#
loop_
_entity.id
_entity.type
_entity.pdbx_description
1 polymer ?
#
loop_
_entity_poly.entity_id
_entity_poly.type
_entity_poly.pdbx_seq_one_letter_code
_entity_poly.pdbx_strand_id
1 'polypeptide(L)' 'MGARWSVLLVDEMHEWFVRLAWSDPVSADLVAAAINQLEADGPTWAARLWTGSADRRFTT' A
#
# COMPACT_ATOMS: atom_id res chain seq x y z
N MET A 1 -21.04 4.66 14.29
CA MET A 1 -19.84 3.79 14.26
C MET A 1 -19.49 3.59 12.79
N GLY A 2 -18.34 4.09 12.34
CA GLY A 2 -17.90 3.90 10.95
C GLY A 2 -17.48 2.46 10.69
N ALA A 3 -17.56 2.01 9.44
CA ALA A 3 -17.02 0.71 9.04
C ALA A 3 -15.49 0.73 9.23
N ARG A 4 -14.94 -0.26 9.95
CA ARG A 4 -13.50 -0.45 10.09
C ARG A 4 -13.03 -1.45 9.04
N TRP A 5 -12.01 -1.09 8.27
CA TRP A 5 -11.41 -1.98 7.29
C TRP A 5 -10.28 -2.79 7.94
N SER A 6 -10.07 -4.00 7.45
CA SER A 6 -8.93 -4.85 7.82
C SER A 6 -8.10 -5.07 6.57
N VAL A 7 -6.80 -4.79 6.64
CA VAL A 7 -5.89 -5.06 5.54
C VAL A 7 -5.19 -6.39 5.82
N LEU A 8 -5.32 -7.32 4.89
CA LEU A 8 -4.66 -8.62 4.95
C LEU A 8 -3.52 -8.61 3.95
N LEU A 9 -2.28 -8.77 4.43
CA LEU A 9 -1.13 -9.00 3.56
C LEU A 9 -1.07 -10.49 3.24
N VAL A 10 -1.03 -10.81 1.95
CA VAL A 10 -0.71 -12.16 1.49
C VAL A 10 0.74 -12.49 1.81
N ASP A 11 1.06 -13.78 1.92
CA ASP A 11 2.39 -14.25 2.37
C ASP A 11 3.54 -13.64 1.55
N GLU A 12 3.39 -13.54 0.23
CA GLU A 12 4.39 -12.91 -0.66
C GLU A 12 4.66 -11.44 -0.28
N MET A 13 3.60 -10.68 0.03
CA MET A 13 3.74 -9.28 0.46
C MET A 13 4.33 -9.17 1.86
N HIS A 14 4.03 -10.12 2.74
CA HIS A 14 4.64 -10.17 4.07
C HIS A 14 6.16 -10.39 3.97
N GLU A 15 6.58 -11.39 3.20
CA GLU A 15 7.99 -11.69 2.99
C GLU A 15 8.74 -10.52 2.33
N TRP A 16 8.14 -9.92 1.30
CA TRP A 16 8.68 -8.72 0.66
C TRP A 16 8.81 -7.57 1.67
N PHE A 17 7.79 -7.33 2.48
CA PHE A 17 7.79 -6.22 3.45
C PHE A 17 8.85 -6.41 4.53
N VAL A 18 9.03 -7.64 5.03
CA VAL A 18 10.10 -7.97 5.98
C VAL A 18 11.48 -7.72 5.36
N ARG A 19 11.69 -8.09 4.10
CA ARG A 19 12.95 -7.80 3.39
C ARG A 19 13.15 -6.31 3.19
N LEU A 20 12.09 -5.58 2.84
CA LEU A 20 12.12 -4.13 2.68
C LEU A 20 12.52 -3.44 3.99
N ALA A 21 11.94 -3.85 5.12
CA ALA A 21 12.28 -3.29 6.43
C ALA A 21 13.76 -3.45 6.78
N TRP A 22 14.42 -4.49 6.25
CA TRP A 22 15.85 -4.70 6.44
C TRP A 22 16.71 -3.90 5.46
N SER A 23 16.34 -3.86 4.18
CA SER A 23 17.15 -3.21 3.13
C SER A 23 16.94 -1.71 2.99
N ASP A 24 15.73 -1.23 3.27
CA ASP A 24 15.32 0.17 3.19
C ASP A 24 14.21 0.47 4.23
N PRO A 25 14.62 0.73 5.48
CA PRO A 25 13.67 0.99 6.58
C PRO A 25 12.78 2.21 6.32
N VAL A 26 13.28 3.24 5.63
CA VAL A 26 12.52 4.46 5.35
C VAL A 26 11.35 4.15 4.41
N SER A 27 11.61 3.40 3.34
CA SER A 27 10.53 2.94 2.46
C SER A 27 9.55 2.01 3.17
N ALA A 28 10.03 1.15 4.08
CA ALA A 28 9.14 0.29 4.87
C ALA A 28 8.19 1.09 5.78
N ASP A 29 8.68 2.16 6.42
CA ASP A 29 7.85 3.05 7.24
C ASP A 29 6.76 3.74 6.40
N LEU A 30 7.09 4.16 5.18
CA LEU A 30 6.12 4.76 4.25
C LEU A 30 5.04 3.75 3.84
N VAL A 31 5.41 2.51 3.57
CA VAL A 31 4.46 1.44 3.25
C VAL A 31 3.59 1.08 4.45
N ALA A 32 4.16 1.03 5.66
CA ALA A 32 3.38 0.82 6.89
C ALA A 32 2.36 1.94 7.11
N ALA A 33 2.77 3.20 6.91
CA ALA A 33 1.88 4.35 7.00
C ALA A 33 0.74 4.27 5.97
N ALA A 34 1.04 3.83 4.74
CA ALA A 34 0.04 3.60 3.70
C ALA A 34 -0.99 2.52 4.08
N ILE A 35 -0.53 1.40 4.66
CA ILE A 35 -1.42 0.33 5.15
C ILE A 35 -2.32 0.85 6.26
N ASN A 36 -1.77 1.58 7.24
CA ASN A 36 -2.55 2.18 8.32
C ASN A 36 -3.63 3.14 7.80
N GLN A 37 -3.30 3.93 6.77
CA GLN A 37 -4.26 4.84 6.16
C GLN A 37 -5.35 4.10 5.38
N LEU A 38 -5.01 3.00 4.71
CA LEU A 38 -5.97 2.13 4.04
C LEU A 38 -6.93 1.46 5.03
N GLU A 39 -6.47 1.08 6.22
CA GLU A 39 -7.33 0.55 7.28
C GLU A 39 -8.31 1.60 7.83
N ALA A 40 -7.86 2.86 7.92
CA ALA A 40 -8.68 3.97 8.41
C ALA A 40 -9.74 4.43 7.41
N ASP A 41 -9.33 4.66 6.16
CA ASP A 41 -10.16 5.30 5.12
C ASP A 41 -10.80 4.31 4.15
N GLY A 42 -10.33 3.06 4.15
CA GLY A 42 -10.73 2.05 3.20
C GLY A 42 -10.25 2.32 1.77
N PRO A 43 -10.74 1.53 0.79
CA PRO A 43 -10.24 1.53 -0.59
C PRO A 43 -10.40 2.87 -1.34
N THR A 44 -11.26 3.78 -0.84
CA THR A 44 -11.41 5.12 -1.43
C THR A 44 -10.14 5.97 -1.33
N TRP A 45 -9.30 5.74 -0.31
CA TRP A 45 -8.00 6.39 -0.19
C TRP A 45 -7.04 5.99 -1.30
N ALA A 46 -6.96 4.69 -1.61
CA ALA A 46 -6.13 4.18 -2.70
C ALA A 46 -6.58 4.75 -4.06
N ALA A 47 -7.88 4.87 -4.29
CA ALA A 47 -8.43 5.46 -5.51
C ALA A 47 -8.04 6.95 -5.67
N ARG A 48 -7.95 7.71 -4.56
CA ARG A 48 -7.49 9.10 -4.58
C ARG A 48 -6.00 9.22 -4.90
N LEU A 49 -5.19 8.29 -4.43
CA LEU A 49 -3.75 8.25 -4.73
C LEU A 49 -3.46 7.75 -6.15
N TRP A 50 -4.33 6.91 -6.72
CA TRP A 50 -4.20 6.37 -8.07
C TRP A 50 -4.55 7.38 -9.19
N THR A 51 -4.38 8.68 -8.97
CA THR A 51 -4.79 9.72 -9.94
C THR A 51 -3.74 10.04 -11.02
N GLY A 52 -2.68 9.23 -11.17
CA GLY A 52 -1.52 9.57 -12.02
C GLY A 52 -0.90 8.47 -12.89
N SER A 53 -1.48 7.26 -13.01
CA SER A 53 -0.84 6.13 -13.71
C SER A 53 -1.41 5.80 -15.09
N ALA A 54 -2.39 6.57 -15.60
CA ALA A 54 -3.06 6.25 -16.87
C ALA A 54 -2.22 6.55 -18.14
N ASP A 55 -1.01 7.08 -18.01
CA ASP A 55 -0.13 7.34 -19.16
C ASP A 55 1.28 6.75 -18.97
N ARG A 56 1.35 5.42 -19.02
CA ARG A 56 2.52 4.77 -19.61
C ARG A 56 2.01 3.66 -20.50
N ARG A 57 1.75 4.03 -21.76
CA ARG A 57 1.56 3.11 -22.87
C ARG A 57 2.68 2.06 -22.80
N PHE A 58 2.32 0.83 -22.49
CA PHE A 58 3.09 -0.33 -22.89
C PHE A 58 2.95 -0.42 -24.41
N THR A 59 3.79 0.31 -25.13
CA THR A 59 4.08 0.03 -26.53
C THR A 59 5.23 -0.96 -26.55
N THR A 60 4.92 -2.22 -26.85
CA THR A 60 5.87 -3.16 -27.47
C THR A 60 5.46 -3.28 -28.92
#